data_AF-A0A318SG92-F1
#
_entry.id   AF-A0A318SG92-F1
#
_cell.length_a   1.000
_cell.length_b   1.000
_cell.length_c   1.000
_cell.angle_alpha   90.00
_cell.angle_beta   90.00
_cell.angle_gamma   90.00
#
_symmetry.space_group_name_H-M   'P 1'
#
loop_
_entity.id
_entity.type
_entity.pdbx_description
1 polymer ?
#
loop_
_entity_poly.entity_id
_entity_poly.type
_entity_poly.pdbx_seq_one_letter_code
_entity_poly.pdbx_strand_id
1 'polypeptide(L)'
;MGLYSKRHKTLAAVPDGATVTLPSDPVNAARALNILAQVGWVQVKPGTDPLVVSERDVVSNPKRLKLVPLEAAQAPRSLDDADVAAIPRATSPSPTGCA
;
A
#
# COMPACT_ATOMS: atom_id res chain seq x y z
N MET A 1 -7.23 6.00 2.65
CA MET A 1 -6.65 4.64 2.75
C MET A 1 -5.52 4.67 3.74
N GLY A 2 -5.29 3.59 4.47
CA GLY A 2 -4.32 3.55 5.56
C GLY A 2 -3.26 2.48 5.34
N LEU A 3 -2.07 2.71 5.88
CA LEU A 3 -1.06 1.66 6.04
C LEU A 3 -1.29 0.99 7.39
N TYR A 4 -1.42 -0.33 7.36
CA TYR A 4 -1.62 -1.16 8.53
C TYR A 4 -0.46 -2.14 8.65
N SER A 5 -0.11 -2.52 9.87
CA SER A 5 0.92 -3.52 10.13
C SER A 5 0.54 -4.31 11.37
N LYS A 6 0.75 -5.62 11.33
CA LYS A 6 0.55 -6.52 12.47
C LYS A 6 1.86 -6.77 13.22
N ARG A 7 2.99 -6.77 12.51
CA ARG A 7 4.34 -7.02 13.04
C ARG A 7 4.99 -5.77 13.62
N HIS A 8 4.80 -4.61 12.97
CA HIS A 8 5.48 -3.36 13.30
C HIS A 8 4.48 -2.29 13.73
N LYS A 9 4.62 -1.78 14.95
CA LYS A 9 3.70 -0.73 15.46
C LYS A 9 4.01 0.67 14.92
N THR A 10 5.17 0.87 14.32
CA THR A 10 5.66 2.18 13.87
C THR A 10 6.36 2.07 12.53
N LEU A 11 6.24 3.11 11.71
CA LEU A 11 6.92 3.19 10.40
C LEU A 11 8.46 3.05 10.52
N ALA A 12 9.06 3.55 11.60
CA ALA A 12 10.50 3.45 11.84
C ALA A 12 10.97 2.01 12.17
N ALA A 13 10.07 1.13 12.62
CA ALA A 13 10.41 -0.26 12.95
C ALA A 13 10.47 -1.17 11.71
N VAL A 14 9.99 -0.69 10.57
CA VAL A 14 9.93 -1.48 9.34
C VAL A 14 11.35 -1.64 8.77
N PRO A 15 11.87 -2.88 8.72
CA PRO A 15 13.22 -3.15 8.26
C PRO A 15 13.34 -2.89 6.76
N ASP A 16 14.58 -2.70 6.30
CA ASP A 16 14.86 -2.66 4.88
C ASP A 16 14.65 -4.05 4.27
N GLY A 17 14.04 -4.12 3.09
CA GLY A 17 13.59 -5.38 2.49
C GLY A 17 12.22 -5.87 2.97
N ALA A 18 11.51 -5.09 3.79
CA ALA A 18 10.18 -5.41 4.27
C ALA A 18 9.17 -5.63 3.14
N THR A 19 8.21 -6.50 3.40
CA THR A 19 7.15 -6.83 2.45
C THR A 19 5.96 -5.92 2.66
N VAL A 20 5.61 -5.15 1.63
CA VAL A 20 4.50 -4.21 1.63
C VAL A 20 3.45 -4.66 0.62
N THR A 21 2.27 -5.01 1.10
CA THR A 21 1.19 -5.43 0.21
C THR A 21 0.37 -4.23 -0.24
N LEU A 22 0.12 -4.17 -1.55
CA LEU A 22 -0.60 -3.09 -2.21
C LEU A 22 -1.89 -3.65 -2.81
N PRO A 23 -2.93 -2.83 -2.97
CA PRO A 23 -4.09 -3.19 -3.78
C PRO A 23 -3.68 -3.49 -5.23
N SER A 24 -4.24 -4.53 -5.84
CA SER A 24 -4.08 -4.87 -7.26
C SER A 24 -4.72 -3.84 -8.20
N ASP A 25 -5.73 -3.09 -7.74
CA ASP A 25 -6.37 -2.06 -8.55
C ASP A 25 -5.44 -0.87 -8.81
N PRO A 26 -5.32 -0.36 -10.05
CA PRO A 26 -4.42 0.73 -10.38
C PRO A 26 -4.70 2.02 -9.59
N VAL A 27 -5.98 2.37 -9.39
CA VAL A 27 -6.37 3.58 -8.63
C VAL A 27 -6.00 3.48 -7.15
N ASN A 28 -6.04 2.27 -6.58
CA ASN A 28 -5.72 2.05 -5.18
C ASN A 28 -4.21 1.85 -4.97
N ALA A 29 -3.54 1.14 -5.88
CA ALA A 29 -2.10 1.01 -5.96
C ALA A 29 -1.43 2.37 -6.06
N ALA A 30 -1.93 3.25 -6.94
CA ALA A 30 -1.42 4.61 -7.12
C ALA A 30 -1.45 5.41 -5.82
N ARG A 31 -2.58 5.38 -5.11
CA ARG A 31 -2.71 6.05 -3.81
C ARG A 31 -1.81 5.42 -2.75
N ALA A 32 -1.61 4.10 -2.75
CA ALA A 32 -0.68 3.44 -1.84
C ALA A 32 0.78 3.84 -2.10
N LEU A 33 1.20 3.87 -3.37
CA LEU A 33 2.54 4.32 -3.80
C LEU A 33 2.81 5.78 -3.41
N ASN A 34 1.82 6.66 -3.55
CA ASN A 34 1.94 8.05 -3.10
C ASN A 34 2.18 8.16 -1.60
N ILE A 35 1.51 7.33 -0.78
CA ILE A 35 1.73 7.34 0.67
C ILE A 35 3.15 6.85 0.98
N LEU A 36 3.60 5.78 0.33
CA LEU A 36 4.97 5.29 0.48
C LEU A 36 6.00 6.36 0.07
N ALA A 37 5.69 7.16 -0.95
CA ALA A 37 6.52 8.27 -1.38
C ALA A 37 6.55 9.42 -0.37
N GLN A 38 5.40 9.76 0.24
CA GLN A 38 5.30 10.77 1.29
C GLN A 38 6.06 10.37 2.57
N VAL A 39 6.09 9.07 2.89
CA VAL A 39 6.85 8.53 4.03
C VAL A 39 8.36 8.43 3.70
N GLY A 40 8.76 8.63 2.44
CA GLY A 40 10.16 8.56 2.00
C GLY A 40 10.70 7.13 1.86
N TRP A 41 9.82 6.14 1.77
CA TRP A 41 10.19 4.74 1.58
C TRP A 41 10.47 4.39 0.11
N VAL A 42 9.73 5.03 -0.79
CA VAL A 42 9.95 4.99 -2.24
C VAL A 42 10.00 6.42 -2.75
N GLN A 43 10.50 6.59 -3.96
CA GLN A 43 10.56 7.89 -4.61
C GLN A 43 9.94 7.72 -5.98
N VAL A 44 8.90 8.50 -6.26
CA VAL A 44 8.21 8.52 -7.55
C VAL A 44 8.67 9.72 -8.37
N LYS A 45 8.57 9.61 -9.69
CA LYS A 45 9.00 10.68 -10.59
C LYS A 45 8.20 11.97 -10.30
N PRO A 46 8.87 13.13 -10.17
CA PRO A 46 8.18 14.40 -9.98
C PRO A 46 7.37 14.73 -11.25
N GLY A 47 6.09 15.08 -11.06
CA GLY A 47 5.16 15.36 -12.15
C GLY A 47 4.36 14.15 -12.65
N THR A 48 4.55 12.96 -12.08
CA THR A 48 3.64 11.83 -12.33
C THR A 48 2.29 12.10 -11.67
N ASP A 49 1.22 11.79 -12.39
CA ASP A 49 -0.14 11.96 -11.88
C ASP A 49 -0.40 10.96 -10.73
N PRO A 50 -0.71 11.45 -9.52
CA PRO A 50 -0.95 10.61 -8.35
C PRO A 50 -2.14 9.65 -8.50
N LEU A 51 -3.01 9.85 -9.50
CA LEU A 51 -4.14 8.96 -9.78
C LEU A 51 -3.74 7.73 -10.60
N VAL A 52 -2.63 7.80 -11.33
CA VAL A 52 -2.17 6.73 -12.24
C VAL A 52 -0.73 6.28 -11.97
N VAL A 53 -0.08 6.82 -10.93
CA VAL A 53 1.28 6.42 -10.53
C VAL A 53 1.36 4.91 -10.31
N SER A 54 2.40 4.31 -10.86
CA SER A 54 2.61 2.87 -10.83
C SER A 54 4.03 2.53 -10.39
N GLU A 55 4.31 1.24 -10.21
CA GLU A 55 5.66 0.77 -9.90
C GLU A 55 6.68 1.18 -10.97
N ARG A 56 6.24 1.44 -12.21
CA ARG A 56 7.08 1.93 -13.31
C ARG A 56 7.54 3.37 -13.13
N ASP A 57 6.81 4.14 -12.33
CA ASP A 57 7.10 5.54 -12.04
C ASP A 57 8.00 5.70 -10.80
N VAL A 58 8.28 4.60 -10.10
CA VAL A 58 9.19 4.57 -8.95
C VAL A 58 10.63 4.70 -9.45
N VAL A 59 11.24 5.85 -9.18
CA VAL A 59 12.62 6.17 -9.56
C VAL A 59 13.64 5.73 -8.52
N SER A 60 13.21 5.52 -7.27
CA SER A 60 14.10 5.03 -6.20
C SER A 60 13.32 4.24 -5.15
N ASN A 61 13.95 3.19 -4.63
CA ASN A 61 13.43 2.37 -3.52
C ASN A 61 14.56 2.15 -2.49
N PRO A 62 14.89 3.19 -1.69
CA PRO A 62 16.02 3.13 -0.75
C PRO A 62 15.84 2.03 0.29
N LYS A 63 14.60 1.75 0.71
CA LYS A 63 14.28 0.68 1.66
C LYS A 63 14.22 -0.71 1.04
N ARG A 64 14.42 -0.85 -0.28
CA ARG A 64 14.34 -2.12 -1.02
C ARG A 64 13.06 -2.92 -0.71
N LEU A 65 11.95 -2.22 -0.50
CA LEU A 65 10.68 -2.83 -0.13
C LEU A 65 10.21 -3.80 -1.20
N LYS A 66 9.65 -4.94 -0.77
CA LYS A 66 8.99 -5.90 -1.64
C LYS A 66 7.52 -5.52 -1.75
N LEU A 67 7.16 -4.90 -2.86
CA LEU A 67 5.78 -4.55 -3.17
C LEU A 67 5.06 -5.80 -3.68
N VAL A 68 3.96 -6.18 -3.03
CA VAL A 68 3.17 -7.36 -3.41
C VAL A 68 1.74 -6.92 -3.73
N PRO A 69 1.35 -6.85 -5.00
CA PRO A 69 -0.02 -6.54 -5.41
C PRO A 69 -0.97 -7.68 -5.04
N LEU A 70 -2.07 -7.36 -4.38
CA LEU A 70 -3.15 -8.30 -4.05
C LEU A 70 -4.49 -7.58 -3.89
N GLU A 71 -5.58 -8.35 -3.97
CA GLU A 71 -6.94 -7.81 -3.82
C GLU A 71 -7.17 -7.18 -2.45
N ALA A 72 -7.84 -6.03 -2.40
CA ALA A 72 -8.13 -5.33 -1.15
C ALA A 72 -8.86 -6.21 -0.10
N ALA A 73 -9.65 -7.18 -0.57
CA ALA A 73 -10.31 -8.17 0.28
C ALA A 73 -9.35 -9.15 0.98
N GLN A 74 -8.16 -9.37 0.43
CA GLN A 74 -7.12 -10.21 1.03
C GLN A 74 -6.17 -9.41 1.94
N ALA A 75 -6.23 -8.09 1.93
CA ALA A 75 -5.33 -7.24 2.71
C ALA A 75 -5.36 -7.50 4.24
N PRO A 76 -6.50 -7.83 4.88
CA PRO A 76 -6.51 -8.20 6.30
C PRO A 76 -5.73 -9.49 6.61
N ARG A 77 -5.74 -10.47 5.69
CA ARG A 77 -5.01 -11.73 5.83
C ARG A 77 -3.54 -11.56 5.46
N SER A 78 -3.24 -10.71 4.49
CA SER A 78 -1.87 -10.46 4.06
C SER A 78 -1.02 -9.85 5.17
N LEU A 79 -1.63 -9.20 6.18
CA LEU A 79 -0.94 -8.71 7.38
C LEU A 79 -0.24 -9.81 8.21
N ASP A 80 -0.60 -11.08 8.03
CA ASP A 80 0.08 -12.20 8.69
C ASP A 80 1.45 -12.50 8.05
N ASP A 81 1.54 -12.35 6.74
CA ASP A 81 2.75 -12.64 5.95
C ASP A 81 3.56 -11.38 5.61
N ALA A 82 2.90 -10.26 5.43
CA ALA A 82 3.49 -8.97 5.09
C ALA A 82 3.83 -8.15 6.33
N ASP A 83 4.87 -7.32 6.21
CA ASP A 83 5.23 -6.37 7.25
C ASP A 83 4.23 -5.22 7.30
N VAL A 84 3.76 -4.74 6.14
CA VAL A 84 2.82 -3.62 6.02
C VAL A 84 1.80 -3.91 4.92
N ALA A 85 0.54 -3.57 5.13
CA ALA A 85 -0.51 -3.65 4.13
C ALA A 85 -1.16 -2.28 3.91
N ALA A 86 -1.22 -1.84 2.65
CA ALA A 86 -2.00 -0.68 2.26
C ALA A 86 -3.46 -1.09 2.05
N ILE A 87 -4.31 -0.72 3.01
CA ILE A 87 -5.74 -1.07 2.99
C ILE A 87 -6.52 0.17 2.52
N PRO A 88 -7.21 0.08 1.37
CA PRO A 88 -8.12 1.15 0.96
C PRO A 88 -9.20 1.30 2.02
N ARG A 89 -9.75 2.52 2.17
CA ARG A 89 -10.94 2.67 3.00
C ARG A 89 -12.03 1.89 2.27
N ALA A 90 -12.32 0.68 2.73
CA ALA A 90 -13.50 -0.03 2.33
C ALA A 90 -14.66 0.88 2.76
N THR A 91 -15.28 1.55 1.79
CA THR A 91 -16.72 1.63 1.87
C THR A 91 -17.13 0.17 1.90
N SER A 92 -17.35 -0.38 3.09
CA SER A 92 -18.19 -1.56 3.17
C SER A 92 -19.36 -1.25 2.24
N PRO A 93 -19.74 -2.14 1.30
CA PRO A 93 -21.16 -2.24 1.10
C PRO A 93 -21.66 -2.54 2.51
N SER A 94 -22.26 -1.56 3.19
CA SER A 94 -23.27 -1.91 4.17
C SER A 94 -24.08 -2.99 3.47
N PRO A 95 -24.31 -4.16 4.08
CA PRO A 95 -25.37 -5.02 3.61
C PRO A 95 -26.67 -4.28 3.91
N THR A 96 -26.95 -3.18 3.21
CA THR A 96 -28.28 -2.61 3.10
C THR A 96 -28.95 -3.40 1.98
N GLY A 97 -29.04 -4.71 2.20
CA GLY A 97 -30.07 -5.54 1.64
C GLY A 97 -31.24 -5.50 2.63
N CYS A 98 -32.36 -4.95 2.16
CA CYS A 98 -33.72 -5.16 2.63
C CYS A 98 -34.08 -4.80 4.08
N ALA A 99 -34.90 -3.76 4.21
CA ALA A 99 -36.16 -3.81 4.95
C ALA A 99 -37.16 -2.88 4.25
#